data_AF-A0A3D3MAI5-F1
#
_entry.id   AF-A0A3D3MAI5-F1
#
_cell.length_a   1.000
_cell.length_b   1.000
_cell.length_c   1.000
_cell.angle_alpha   90.00
_cell.angle_beta   90.00
_cell.angle_gamma   90.00
#
_symmetry.space_group_name_H-M   'P 1'
#
loop_
_entity.id
_entity.type
_entity.pdbx_description
1 polymer ?
#
loop_
_entity_poly.entity_id
_entity_poly.type
_entity_poly.pdbx_seq_one_letter_code
_entity_poly.pdbx_strand_id
1 'polypeptide(L)'
;MYRLLLMMFLIGAININGQEFVPIKENGLMKNAQAYGALLCPLNKNKADQVLKKVIELNITNKHINGYCEARAHFLSNKISTLITENGCSVGKIWAFAPSQYTMIWDKKLKAENPLFKGENVTWGYHVAPLIAIENGSKTDTVVIDFSIKDKAFIPYKEWLKKLNCPEAIYLFTDHNYYLFNTFNGLILTGDNYNNFKTPDSFPQIITGHFYYLLNNDTLTVPTGLSYNDLAIHLIEKYYSDPRYSSYKLPIKDLVEKNEGMGNLVNRSLNNLPSDLIEDCIKFFNERLEYWKKQ
;
A
#
# COMPACT_ATOMS: atom_id res chain seq x y z
N MET A 1 29.02 2.60 -44.82
CA MET A 1 29.47 3.99 -44.62
C MET A 1 28.32 5.02 -44.58
N TYR A 2 27.10 4.63 -44.16
CA TYR A 2 25.93 5.53 -44.04
C TYR A 2 25.15 5.34 -42.71
N ARG A 3 25.76 4.70 -41.71
CA ARG A 3 25.17 4.53 -40.36
C ARG A 3 25.95 5.24 -39.25
N LEU A 4 27.10 5.84 -39.56
CA LEU A 4 27.88 6.65 -38.61
C LEU A 4 27.63 8.16 -38.76
N LEU A 5 27.05 8.61 -39.87
CA LEU A 5 26.82 10.05 -40.13
C LEU A 5 25.51 10.59 -39.55
N LEU A 6 24.54 9.73 -39.21
CA LEU A 6 23.29 10.17 -38.58
C LEU A 6 23.45 10.48 -37.08
N MET A 7 24.55 10.02 -36.48
CA MET A 7 24.83 10.21 -35.05
C MET A 7 25.69 11.45 -34.77
N MET A 8 26.32 12.05 -35.80
CA MET A 8 27.16 13.25 -35.65
C MET A 8 26.47 14.56 -36.06
N PHE A 9 25.29 14.52 -36.69
CA PHE A 9 24.53 15.73 -37.04
C PHE A 9 23.57 16.24 -35.96
N LEU A 10 23.52 15.59 -34.80
CA LEU A 10 22.73 16.02 -33.63
C LEU A 10 23.58 16.57 -32.46
N ILE A 11 24.90 16.71 -32.66
CA ILE A 11 25.83 17.19 -31.63
C ILE A 11 26.26 18.66 -31.88
N GLY A 12 25.86 19.27 -33.01
CA GLY A 12 26.41 20.54 -33.48
C GLY A 12 25.64 21.83 -33.18
N ALA A 13 24.53 21.80 -32.41
CA ALA A 13 23.76 23.02 -32.13
C ALA A 13 22.86 22.94 -30.89
N ILE A 14 23.32 22.28 -29.83
CA ILE A 14 22.68 22.43 -28.52
C ILE A 14 23.65 23.20 -27.66
N ASN A 15 23.40 24.51 -27.53
CA ASN A 15 23.75 25.20 -26.30
C ASN A 15 23.10 24.38 -25.19
N ILE A 16 23.89 23.50 -24.55
CA ILE A 16 23.48 22.79 -23.35
C ILE A 16 23.46 23.86 -22.25
N ASN A 17 22.43 24.71 -22.29
CA ASN A 17 21.78 25.11 -21.06
C ASN A 17 21.45 23.77 -20.41
N GLY A 18 22.30 23.38 -19.45
CA GLY A 18 22.16 22.13 -18.70
C GLY A 18 20.69 21.94 -18.43
N GLN A 19 20.16 20.79 -18.85
CA GLN A 19 18.76 20.44 -18.70
C GLN A 19 18.36 20.85 -17.28
N GLU A 20 17.69 22.00 -17.15
CA GLU A 20 17.21 22.46 -15.87
C GLU A 20 16.06 21.51 -15.59
N PHE A 21 16.36 20.43 -14.87
CA PHE A 21 15.35 19.67 -14.20
C PHE A 21 14.56 20.70 -13.43
N VAL A 22 13.30 20.91 -13.83
CA VAL A 22 12.36 21.70 -13.04
C VAL A 22 12.46 21.10 -11.65
N PRO A 23 13.01 21.83 -10.66
CA PRO A 23 12.97 21.34 -9.31
C PRO A 23 11.49 21.26 -9.04
N ILE A 24 10.96 20.04 -8.89
CA ILE A 24 9.67 19.86 -8.26
C ILE A 24 9.93 20.39 -6.86
N LYS A 25 9.71 21.70 -6.66
CA LYS A 25 9.85 22.36 -5.37
C LYS A 25 9.12 21.45 -4.41
N GLU A 26 9.85 20.91 -3.44
CA GLU A 26 9.49 19.77 -2.58
C GLU A 26 8.20 19.96 -1.75
N ASN A 27 7.36 20.93 -2.07
CA ASN A 27 6.12 21.26 -1.38
C ASN A 27 4.94 21.54 -2.34
N GLY A 28 5.06 21.25 -3.64
CA GLY A 28 4.03 21.55 -4.66
C GLY A 28 2.97 20.45 -4.86
N LEU A 29 3.34 19.17 -4.72
CA LEU A 29 2.38 18.04 -4.76
C LEU A 29 1.35 18.14 -3.62
N MET A 30 1.68 18.84 -2.54
CA MET A 30 0.77 19.09 -1.41
C MET A 30 -0.29 20.18 -1.66
N LYS A 31 -0.16 21.00 -2.72
CA LYS A 31 -1.11 22.10 -2.95
C LYS A 31 -2.31 21.74 -3.84
N ASN A 32 -2.22 20.64 -4.59
CA ASN A 32 -3.32 20.13 -5.41
C ASN A 32 -3.88 18.79 -4.91
N ALA A 33 -3.27 18.18 -3.89
CA ALA A 33 -3.92 17.12 -3.15
C ALA A 33 -5.01 17.75 -2.28
N GLN A 34 -6.27 17.72 -2.72
CA GLN A 34 -7.44 18.03 -1.88
C GLN A 34 -7.59 17.07 -0.69
N ALA A 35 -6.57 16.28 -0.37
CA ALA A 35 -6.52 15.47 0.84
C ALA A 35 -6.47 16.40 2.05
N TYR A 36 -7.58 16.55 2.74
CA TYR A 36 -7.60 17.27 4.01
C TYR A 36 -6.63 16.55 4.98
N GLY A 37 -5.73 17.32 5.58
CA GLY A 37 -4.84 16.81 6.61
C GLY A 37 -5.65 16.38 7.83
N ALA A 38 -5.22 15.31 8.50
CA ALA A 38 -5.88 14.87 9.73
C ALA A 38 -5.76 15.92 10.83
N LEU A 39 -6.89 16.30 11.42
CA LEU A 39 -6.91 17.09 12.66
C LEU A 39 -6.72 16.13 13.84
N LEU A 40 -5.46 15.78 14.08
CA LEU A 40 -5.09 14.85 15.15
C LEU A 40 -5.22 15.54 16.51
N CYS A 41 -6.08 14.99 17.36
CA CYS A 41 -6.03 15.33 18.78
C CYS A 41 -5.00 14.46 19.49
N PRO A 42 -4.08 15.06 20.26
CA PRO A 42 -3.20 14.32 21.15
C PRO A 42 -4.03 13.52 22.17
N LEU A 43 -3.81 12.22 22.23
CA LEU A 43 -4.36 11.35 23.26
C LEU A 43 -3.40 11.29 24.44
N ASN A 44 -3.90 11.37 25.67
CA ASN A 44 -3.07 11.01 26.81
C ASN A 44 -2.67 9.52 26.73
N LYS A 45 -1.55 9.18 27.40
CA LYS A 45 -0.98 7.82 27.36
C LYS A 45 -1.98 6.73 27.72
N ASN A 46 -2.84 6.93 28.73
CA ASN A 46 -3.81 5.93 29.16
C ASN A 46 -4.85 5.63 28.06
N LYS A 47 -5.39 6.66 27.40
CA LYS A 47 -6.33 6.48 26.29
C LYS A 47 -5.64 5.84 25.09
N ALA A 48 -4.39 6.23 24.79
CA ALA A 48 -3.61 5.60 23.73
C ALA A 48 -3.38 4.09 23.99
N ASP A 49 -3.00 3.71 25.21
CA ASP A 49 -2.80 2.31 25.58
C ASP A 49 -4.11 1.49 25.50
N GLN A 50 -5.25 2.09 25.86
CA GLN A 50 -6.58 1.48 25.68
C GLN A 50 -6.92 1.25 24.20
N VAL A 51 -6.65 2.26 23.35
CA VAL A 51 -6.82 2.14 21.90
C VAL A 51 -5.95 1.01 21.35
N LEU A 52 -4.67 0.97 21.71
CA LEU A 52 -3.75 -0.08 21.25
C LEU A 52 -4.25 -1.47 21.66
N LYS A 53 -4.66 -1.65 22.92
CA LYS A 53 -5.21 -2.91 23.40
C LYS A 53 -6.44 -3.35 22.58
N LYS A 54 -7.39 -2.43 22.36
CA LYS A 54 -8.60 -2.71 21.58
C LYS A 54 -8.30 -3.06 20.13
N VAL A 55 -7.32 -2.39 19.53
CA VAL A 55 -6.90 -2.66 18.16
C VAL A 55 -6.18 -4.01 18.04
N ILE A 56 -5.38 -4.40 19.04
CA ILE A 56 -4.76 -5.74 19.10
C ILE A 56 -5.83 -6.83 19.20
N GLU A 57 -6.90 -6.61 19.97
CA GLU A 57 -8.02 -7.55 20.12
C GLU A 57 -8.75 -7.85 18.80
N LEU A 58 -8.66 -6.96 17.79
CA LEU A 58 -9.23 -7.20 16.45
C LEU A 58 -8.54 -8.33 15.68
N ASN A 59 -7.33 -8.71 16.10
CA ASN A 59 -6.56 -9.83 15.54
C ASN A 59 -6.41 -9.77 14.01
N ILE A 60 -6.12 -8.58 13.46
CA ILE A 60 -5.88 -8.41 12.03
C ILE A 60 -4.56 -9.07 11.65
N THR A 61 -4.60 -9.84 10.56
CA THR A 61 -3.40 -10.44 9.97
C THR A 61 -2.32 -9.39 9.70
N ASN A 62 -1.13 -9.63 10.25
CA ASN A 62 0.03 -8.75 10.14
C ASN A 62 1.21 -9.37 9.38
N LYS A 63 1.20 -10.69 9.12
CA LYS A 63 2.30 -11.36 8.42
C LYS A 63 2.24 -11.22 6.89
N HIS A 64 1.04 -11.07 6.31
CA HIS A 64 0.88 -10.89 4.86
C HIS A 64 1.02 -9.41 4.50
N ILE A 65 2.22 -9.04 4.07
CA ILE A 65 2.57 -7.64 3.80
C ILE A 65 2.56 -7.29 2.31
N ASN A 66 2.39 -8.27 1.42
CA ASN A 66 2.46 -8.11 -0.04
C ASN A 66 1.33 -7.26 -0.63
N GLY A 67 0.17 -7.24 0.03
CA GLY A 67 -1.04 -6.63 -0.51
C GLY A 67 -1.97 -6.05 0.54
N TYR A 68 -2.97 -5.32 0.05
CA TYR A 68 -4.15 -4.88 0.80
C TYR A 68 -3.84 -4.10 2.09
N CYS A 69 -2.75 -3.33 2.09
CA CYS A 69 -2.38 -2.44 3.18
C CYS A 69 -3.42 -1.33 3.39
N GLU A 70 -4.03 -0.85 2.31
CA GLU A 70 -5.12 0.12 2.28
C GLU A 70 -6.35 -0.39 3.02
N ALA A 71 -6.70 -1.68 2.88
CA ALA A 71 -7.83 -2.28 3.58
C ALA A 71 -7.55 -2.38 5.09
N ARG A 72 -6.35 -2.83 5.48
CA ARG A 72 -5.92 -2.87 6.89
C ARG A 72 -5.92 -1.47 7.50
N ALA A 73 -5.30 -0.51 6.82
CA ALA A 73 -5.18 0.86 7.30
C ALA A 73 -6.54 1.54 7.40
N HIS A 74 -7.43 1.35 6.42
CA HIS A 74 -8.76 1.93 6.45
C HIS A 74 -9.62 1.34 7.57
N PHE A 75 -9.67 0.01 7.68
CA PHE A 75 -10.40 -0.65 8.77
C PHE A 75 -9.90 -0.21 10.14
N LEU A 76 -8.59 -0.25 10.36
CA LEU A 76 -7.99 0.15 11.63
C LEU A 76 -8.25 1.62 11.95
N SER A 77 -8.07 2.52 10.98
CA SER A 77 -8.28 3.94 11.23
C SER A 77 -9.72 4.24 11.60
N ASN A 78 -10.70 3.56 10.97
CA ASN A 78 -12.11 3.70 11.31
C ASN A 78 -12.41 3.16 12.72
N LYS A 79 -11.87 1.99 13.08
CA LYS A 79 -12.03 1.44 14.43
C LYS A 79 -11.41 2.34 15.50
N ILE A 80 -10.21 2.84 15.25
CA ILE A 80 -9.57 3.80 16.17
C ILE A 80 -10.44 5.05 16.27
N SER A 81 -10.94 5.57 15.14
CA SER A 81 -11.82 6.75 15.10
C SER A 81 -13.00 6.55 16.06
N THR A 82 -13.73 5.44 15.95
CA THR A 82 -14.84 5.13 16.86
C THR A 82 -14.47 5.02 18.34
N LEU A 83 -13.22 4.66 18.67
CA LEU A 83 -12.75 4.56 20.05
C LEU A 83 -12.33 5.92 20.64
N ILE A 84 -12.04 6.90 19.79
CA ILE A 84 -11.52 8.21 20.18
C ILE A 84 -12.47 9.37 19.91
N THR A 85 -13.61 9.16 19.23
CA THR A 85 -14.58 10.23 18.93
C THR A 85 -15.22 10.79 20.20
N GLU A 86 -14.48 11.68 20.84
CA GLU A 86 -14.92 12.65 21.84
C GLU A 86 -14.44 14.01 21.29
N ASN A 87 -15.29 15.04 21.29
CA ASN A 87 -14.94 16.42 20.95
C ASN A 87 -14.38 16.72 19.54
N GLY A 88 -14.80 15.97 18.50
CA GLY A 88 -14.43 16.28 17.11
C GLY A 88 -13.01 15.86 16.72
N CYS A 89 -12.38 15.01 17.52
CA CYS A 89 -11.07 14.44 17.26
C CYS A 89 -11.09 13.41 16.11
N SER A 90 -10.04 13.42 15.28
CA SER A 90 -9.93 12.52 14.14
C SER A 90 -8.64 11.71 14.17
N VAL A 91 -8.70 10.53 13.55
CA VAL A 91 -7.56 9.68 13.21
C VAL A 91 -7.04 10.07 11.84
N GLY A 92 -5.73 9.94 11.63
CA GLY A 92 -5.12 10.12 10.32
C GLY A 92 -4.62 8.83 9.70
N LYS A 93 -4.13 8.94 8.48
CA LYS A 93 -3.30 7.94 7.81
C LYS A 93 -2.01 8.56 7.35
N ILE A 94 -0.93 7.80 7.41
CA ILE A 94 0.35 8.14 6.78
C ILE A 94 0.45 7.33 5.50
N TRP A 95 0.74 8.02 4.40
CA TRP A 95 1.02 7.42 3.12
C TRP A 95 2.48 7.64 2.79
N ALA A 96 3.22 6.59 2.47
CA ALA A 96 4.56 6.66 1.92
C ALA A 96 4.54 6.24 0.46
N PHE A 97 5.22 7.01 -0.40
CA PHE A 97 5.30 6.78 -1.84
C PHE A 97 6.76 6.65 -2.25
N ALA A 98 7.11 5.54 -2.89
CA ALA A 98 8.43 5.35 -3.46
C ALA A 98 8.62 6.19 -4.73
N PRO A 99 9.87 6.43 -5.18
CA PRO A 99 10.17 7.09 -6.45
C PRO A 99 9.35 6.57 -7.64
N SER A 100 9.17 5.25 -7.71
CA SER A 100 8.33 4.59 -8.73
C SER A 100 6.86 5.05 -8.80
N GLN A 101 6.39 5.83 -7.83
CA GLN A 101 5.02 6.38 -7.80
C GLN A 101 4.94 7.88 -8.02
N TYR A 102 6.04 8.64 -8.01
CA TYR A 102 5.98 10.11 -8.16
C TYR A 102 6.97 10.67 -9.18
N THR A 103 7.82 9.82 -9.77
CA THR A 103 8.73 10.22 -10.85
C THR A 103 8.80 9.17 -11.95
N MET A 104 8.96 9.62 -13.20
CA MET A 104 9.08 8.75 -14.38
C MET A 104 10.51 8.24 -14.62
N ILE A 105 11.50 8.83 -13.94
CA ILE A 105 12.93 8.53 -14.19
C ILE A 105 13.54 7.58 -13.15
N TRP A 106 12.76 7.14 -12.15
CA TRP A 106 13.26 6.26 -11.10
C TRP A 106 12.23 5.21 -10.69
N ASP A 107 12.60 3.93 -10.79
CA ASP A 107 11.75 2.77 -10.51
C ASP A 107 11.92 2.20 -9.09
N LYS A 108 12.66 2.88 -8.22
CA LYS A 108 12.88 2.43 -6.84
C LYS A 108 11.57 2.32 -6.08
N LYS A 109 11.47 1.24 -5.29
CA LYS A 109 10.31 0.85 -4.50
C LYS A 109 10.60 0.89 -3.01
N LEU A 110 9.56 1.02 -2.21
CA LEU A 110 9.61 0.72 -0.77
C LEU A 110 10.00 -0.75 -0.59
N LYS A 111 10.61 -1.10 0.54
CA LYS A 111 11.12 -2.46 0.79
C LYS A 111 11.06 -2.85 2.27
N ALA A 112 10.59 -4.05 2.57
CA ALA A 112 10.71 -4.67 3.89
C ALA A 112 10.96 -6.18 3.78
N GLU A 113 11.44 -6.79 4.87
CA GLU A 113 11.59 -8.25 4.97
C GLU A 113 10.23 -8.94 4.89
N ASN A 114 10.14 -10.03 4.14
CA ASN A 114 8.91 -10.81 3.99
C ASN A 114 8.72 -11.76 5.19
N PRO A 115 7.68 -11.57 6.04
CA PRO A 115 7.44 -12.45 7.19
C PRO A 115 7.02 -13.87 6.80
N LEU A 116 6.50 -14.07 5.60
CA LEU A 116 6.05 -15.38 5.10
C LEU A 116 7.17 -16.17 4.45
N PHE A 117 8.17 -15.49 3.87
CA PHE A 117 9.30 -16.11 3.17
C PHE A 117 10.62 -15.53 3.68
N LYS A 118 11.19 -16.18 4.70
CA LYS A 118 12.41 -15.73 5.39
C LYS A 118 13.57 -15.50 4.41
N GLY A 119 14.23 -14.35 4.54
CA GLY A 119 15.35 -13.96 3.68
C GLY A 119 14.92 -13.26 2.39
N GLU A 120 13.63 -13.21 2.10
CA GLU A 120 13.08 -12.48 0.97
C GLU A 120 12.59 -11.09 1.39
N ASN A 121 12.39 -10.23 0.40
CA ASN A 121 11.85 -8.90 0.64
C ASN A 121 10.60 -8.68 -0.21
N VAL A 122 9.67 -7.93 0.34
CA VAL A 122 8.52 -7.41 -0.37
C VAL A 122 8.84 -5.98 -0.81
N THR A 123 8.41 -5.61 -2.00
CA THR A 123 8.55 -4.25 -2.51
C THR A 123 7.22 -3.64 -2.90
N TRP A 124 7.02 -2.36 -2.61
CA TRP A 124 5.78 -1.66 -2.90
C TRP A 124 6.02 -0.32 -3.60
N GLY A 125 5.06 0.11 -4.42
CA GLY A 125 5.01 1.48 -4.90
C GLY A 125 4.66 2.45 -3.76
N TYR A 126 3.72 2.06 -2.90
CA TYR A 126 3.29 2.84 -1.75
C TYR A 126 3.00 1.92 -0.56
N HIS A 127 2.92 2.50 0.63
CA HIS A 127 2.43 1.82 1.83
C HIS A 127 1.65 2.81 2.70
N VAL A 128 0.64 2.32 3.41
CA VAL A 128 -0.26 3.15 4.21
C VAL A 128 -0.53 2.52 5.56
N ALA A 129 -0.61 3.36 6.60
CA ALA A 129 -0.95 2.94 7.95
C ALA A 129 -1.73 4.01 8.72
N PRO A 130 -2.56 3.64 9.72
CA PRO A 130 -3.17 4.57 10.66
C PRO A 130 -2.13 5.34 11.47
N LEU A 131 -2.43 6.59 11.79
CA LEU A 131 -1.62 7.40 12.70
C LEU A 131 -2.49 8.12 13.72
N ILE A 132 -1.91 8.34 14.91
CA ILE A 132 -2.49 9.12 16.00
C ILE A 132 -1.42 10.03 16.62
N ALA A 133 -1.86 11.03 17.37
CA ALA A 133 -0.99 11.84 18.22
C ALA A 133 -1.13 11.37 19.68
N ILE A 134 -0.01 11.29 20.42
CA ILE A 134 0.02 10.91 21.83
C ILE A 134 0.76 11.98 22.63
N GLU A 135 0.20 12.37 23.77
CA GLU A 135 0.84 13.26 24.73
C GLU A 135 1.89 12.49 25.54
N ASN A 136 3.08 13.08 25.63
CA ASN A 136 4.22 12.58 26.37
C ASN A 136 4.80 13.72 27.21
N GLY A 137 4.16 13.96 28.37
CA GLY A 137 4.44 15.12 29.20
C GLY A 137 4.06 16.41 28.49
N SER A 138 5.06 17.26 28.20
CA SER A 138 4.86 18.54 27.50
C SER A 138 5.02 18.44 25.96
N LYS A 139 5.23 17.23 25.42
CA LYS A 139 5.43 16.99 23.99
C LYS A 139 4.29 16.15 23.43
N THR A 140 4.04 16.34 22.14
CA THR A 140 3.11 15.51 21.37
C THR A 140 3.92 14.71 20.35
N ASP A 141 3.81 13.38 20.44
CA ASP A 141 4.46 12.45 19.51
C ASP A 141 3.42 11.93 18.50
N THR A 142 3.77 11.95 17.21
CA THR A 142 2.96 11.29 16.16
C THR A 142 3.44 9.87 15.96
N VAL A 143 2.54 8.92 16.18
CA VAL A 143 2.83 7.49 16.08
C VAL A 143 1.93 6.81 15.05
N VAL A 144 2.45 5.73 14.49
CA VAL A 144 1.83 4.86 13.51
C VAL A 144 1.47 3.54 14.17
N ILE A 145 0.31 2.99 13.79
CA ILE A 145 -0.17 1.68 14.24
C ILE A 145 -0.10 0.74 13.04
N ASP A 146 1.03 0.08 12.86
CA ASP A 146 1.25 -0.84 11.74
C ASP A 146 1.84 -2.15 12.22
N PHE A 147 0.95 -3.11 12.50
CA PHE A 147 1.35 -4.42 12.99
C PHE A 147 2.15 -5.23 11.98
N SER A 148 2.08 -4.88 10.69
CA SER A 148 2.88 -5.53 9.65
C SER A 148 4.35 -5.12 9.69
N ILE A 149 4.67 -4.01 10.35
CA ILE A 149 6.03 -3.47 10.48
C ILE A 149 6.55 -3.58 11.92
N LYS A 150 5.68 -3.45 12.93
CA LYS A 150 6.02 -3.68 14.34
C LYS A 150 4.83 -4.29 15.06
N ASP A 151 5.01 -5.51 15.53
CA ASP A 151 3.94 -6.24 16.20
C ASP A 151 3.49 -5.54 17.49
N LYS A 152 2.16 -5.38 17.64
CA LYS A 152 1.48 -4.97 18.88
C LYS A 152 2.02 -3.70 19.57
N ALA A 153 2.57 -2.76 18.82
CA ALA A 153 3.17 -1.57 19.39
C ALA A 153 2.99 -0.33 18.50
N PHE A 154 3.05 0.83 19.14
CA PHE A 154 3.21 2.10 18.45
C PHE A 154 4.62 2.23 17.86
N ILE A 155 4.70 2.91 16.72
CA ILE A 155 5.93 3.23 16.00
C ILE A 155 5.98 4.74 15.80
N PRO A 156 7.01 5.47 16.26
CA PRO A 156 7.21 6.85 15.83
C PRO A 156 7.21 6.93 14.30
N TYR A 157 6.48 7.88 13.71
CA TYR A 157 6.29 7.87 12.24
C TYR A 157 7.61 7.92 11.45
N LYS A 158 8.64 8.61 11.98
CA LYS A 158 9.99 8.65 11.39
C LYS A 158 10.69 7.28 11.42
N GLU A 159 10.47 6.51 12.48
CA GLU A 159 10.99 5.12 12.56
C GLU A 159 10.23 4.22 11.59
N TRP A 160 8.91 4.38 11.46
CA TRP A 160 8.11 3.66 10.48
C TRP A 160 8.61 3.91 9.05
N LEU A 161 8.86 5.18 8.66
CA LEU A 161 9.42 5.52 7.35
C LEU A 161 10.79 4.86 7.10
N LYS A 162 11.67 4.83 8.10
CA LYS A 162 12.98 4.16 7.99
C LYS A 162 12.84 2.66 7.73
N LYS A 163 11.84 2.00 8.34
CA LYS A 163 11.58 0.57 8.17
C LYS A 163 11.09 0.21 6.76
N LEU A 164 10.65 1.18 5.96
CA LEU A 164 10.29 1.00 4.54
C LEU A 164 11.50 1.04 3.60
N ASN A 165 12.73 1.21 4.13
CA ASN A 165 14.02 1.12 3.45
C ASN A 165 14.11 1.89 2.10
N CYS A 166 13.46 3.04 2.02
CA CYS A 166 13.51 3.93 0.86
C CYS A 166 13.65 5.38 1.34
N PRO A 167 14.89 5.86 1.60
CA PRO A 167 15.14 7.21 2.10
C PRO A 167 14.58 8.35 1.23
N GLU A 168 14.41 8.08 -0.06
CA GLU A 168 13.91 9.03 -1.05
C GLU A 168 12.37 9.02 -1.12
N ALA A 169 11.70 8.10 -0.42
CA ALA A 169 10.25 8.08 -0.39
C ALA A 169 9.70 9.40 0.17
N ILE A 170 8.67 9.93 -0.50
CA ILE A 170 7.89 11.05 0.02
C ILE A 170 6.74 10.52 0.86
N TYR A 171 6.21 11.33 1.77
CA TYR A 171 5.06 10.95 2.57
C TYR A 171 4.09 12.11 2.77
N LEU A 172 2.84 11.78 3.08
CA LEU A 172 1.82 12.74 3.45
C LEU A 172 0.87 12.17 4.50
N PHE A 173 0.23 13.05 5.25
CA PHE A 173 -0.80 12.70 6.23
C PHE A 173 -2.17 13.08 5.68
N THR A 174 -3.12 12.16 5.73
CA THR A 174 -4.52 12.41 5.36
C THR A 174 -5.44 12.13 6.54
N ASP A 175 -6.68 12.59 6.47
CA ASP A 175 -7.74 12.03 7.32
C ASP A 175 -7.93 10.51 7.09
N HIS A 176 -8.61 9.88 8.04
CA HIS A 176 -8.88 8.45 8.02
C HIS A 176 -9.91 7.99 6.98
N ASN A 177 -10.67 8.86 6.33
CA ASN A 177 -11.67 8.46 5.35
C ASN A 177 -11.06 8.13 3.99
N TYR A 178 -9.90 8.72 3.65
CA TYR A 178 -9.20 8.40 2.39
C TYR A 178 -8.83 6.92 2.29
N TYR A 179 -9.35 6.25 1.27
CA TYR A 179 -9.14 4.83 1.05
C TYR A 179 -8.00 4.55 0.07
N LEU A 180 -7.93 5.30 -1.03
CA LEU A 180 -6.87 5.19 -2.04
C LEU A 180 -6.72 6.52 -2.79
N PHE A 181 -5.94 6.47 -3.87
CA PHE A 181 -5.62 7.60 -4.74
C PHE A 181 -5.61 7.18 -6.21
N ASN A 182 -5.81 8.15 -7.10
CA ASN A 182 -5.69 7.97 -8.53
C ASN A 182 -4.24 8.08 -8.99
N THR A 183 -3.85 7.21 -9.92
CA THR A 183 -2.57 7.27 -10.63
C THR A 183 -2.79 7.50 -12.13
N PHE A 184 -1.81 8.12 -12.78
CA PHE A 184 -1.70 8.08 -14.23
C PHE A 184 -1.13 6.72 -14.62
N ASN A 185 -1.91 5.93 -15.35
CA ASN A 185 -1.48 4.64 -15.87
C ASN A 185 -1.30 4.71 -17.38
N GLY A 186 -0.04 4.87 -17.80
CA GLY A 186 0.33 5.10 -19.19
C GLY A 186 -0.07 6.49 -19.70
N LEU A 187 0.67 6.95 -20.69
CA LEU A 187 0.36 8.15 -21.48
C LEU A 187 -0.11 7.69 -22.85
N ILE A 188 -1.16 8.33 -23.37
CA ILE A 188 -1.51 8.22 -24.78
C ILE A 188 -0.91 9.45 -25.44
N LEU A 189 0.16 9.26 -26.22
CA LEU A 189 0.74 10.34 -27.01
C LEU A 189 -0.14 10.56 -28.25
N THR A 190 -0.67 11.77 -28.38
CA THR A 190 -1.48 12.21 -29.52
C THR A 190 -0.79 13.35 -30.25
N GLY A 191 -0.93 13.40 -31.57
CA GLY A 191 -0.40 14.47 -32.43
C GLY A 191 -0.06 13.97 -33.83
N ASP A 192 0.28 14.88 -34.74
CA ASP A 192 0.52 14.55 -36.17
C ASP A 192 1.62 13.49 -36.39
N ASN A 193 2.51 13.32 -35.41
CA ASN A 193 3.60 12.33 -35.42
C ASN A 193 3.34 11.10 -34.52
N TYR A 194 2.22 11.06 -33.80
CA TYR A 194 1.90 10.00 -32.83
C TYR A 194 0.45 9.53 -33.01
N ASN A 195 0.27 8.34 -33.60
CA ASN A 195 -1.03 7.70 -33.80
C ASN A 195 -1.56 7.07 -32.50
N ASN A 196 -1.96 7.89 -31.53
CA ASN A 196 -2.49 7.44 -30.23
C ASN A 196 -1.58 6.38 -29.58
N PHE A 197 -0.26 6.61 -29.61
CA PHE A 197 0.71 5.66 -29.07
C PHE A 197 0.47 5.55 -27.56
N LYS A 198 0.00 4.39 -27.12
CA LYS A 198 -0.11 4.05 -25.70
C LYS A 198 1.28 3.67 -25.22
N THR A 199 1.80 4.38 -24.22
CA THR A 199 3.03 3.95 -23.56
C THR A 199 2.86 2.54 -23.00
N PRO A 200 3.93 1.71 -22.96
CA PRO A 200 3.87 0.38 -22.35
C PRO A 200 3.25 0.41 -20.96
N ASP A 201 2.50 -0.63 -20.60
CA ASP A 201 1.91 -0.77 -19.25
C ASP A 201 3.00 -0.89 -18.16
N SER A 202 4.27 -1.07 -18.55
CA SER A 202 5.43 -1.00 -17.67
C SER A 202 5.85 0.43 -17.29
N PHE A 203 5.18 1.47 -17.81
CA PHE A 203 5.42 2.84 -17.37
C PHE A 203 5.04 3.02 -15.89
N PRO A 204 5.78 3.83 -15.13
CA PRO A 204 5.46 4.09 -13.73
C PRO A 204 4.04 4.64 -13.56
N GLN A 205 3.31 4.12 -12.57
CA GLN A 205 2.01 4.64 -12.19
C GLN A 205 2.20 5.86 -11.29
N ILE A 206 2.10 7.06 -11.87
CA ILE A 206 2.41 8.30 -11.17
C ILE A 206 1.18 8.79 -10.40
N ILE A 207 1.32 9.05 -9.10
CA ILE A 207 0.25 9.62 -8.26
C ILE A 207 -0.22 10.97 -8.81
N THR A 208 -1.53 11.13 -8.95
CA THR A 208 -2.14 12.38 -9.44
C THR A 208 -2.38 13.40 -8.32
N GLY A 209 -2.32 12.98 -7.06
CA GLY A 209 -2.71 13.75 -5.89
C GLY A 209 -4.20 13.67 -5.54
N HIS A 210 -5.04 13.05 -6.38
CA HIS A 210 -6.47 12.89 -6.10
C HIS A 210 -6.70 11.64 -5.24
N PHE A 211 -6.96 11.85 -3.96
CA PHE A 211 -7.41 10.79 -3.06
C PHE A 211 -8.93 10.67 -3.06
N TYR A 212 -9.43 9.47 -2.82
CA TYR A 212 -10.87 9.22 -2.78
C TYR A 212 -11.29 8.41 -1.54
N TYR A 213 -12.54 8.61 -1.14
CA TYR A 213 -13.21 7.82 -0.11
C TYR A 213 -13.89 6.61 -0.75
N LEU A 214 -14.13 5.58 0.05
CA LEU A 214 -15.09 4.56 -0.36
C LEU A 214 -16.48 5.19 -0.48
N LEU A 215 -17.25 4.71 -1.46
CA LEU A 215 -18.64 5.11 -1.59
C LEU A 215 -19.43 4.59 -0.37
N ASN A 216 -20.43 5.34 0.09
CA ASN A 216 -21.22 4.97 1.27
C ASN A 216 -21.90 3.59 1.16
N ASN A 217 -22.13 3.10 -0.06
CA ASN A 217 -22.72 1.79 -0.32
C ASN A 217 -21.67 0.68 -0.55
N ASP A 218 -20.38 1.00 -0.56
CA ASP A 218 -19.31 0.02 -0.67
C ASP A 218 -19.03 -0.63 0.69
N THR A 219 -19.72 -1.75 0.90
CA THR A 219 -19.60 -2.56 2.12
C THR A 219 -18.64 -3.74 1.96
N LEU A 220 -18.07 -3.95 0.77
CA LEU A 220 -17.32 -5.17 0.45
C LEU A 220 -15.83 -4.94 0.24
N THR A 221 -15.41 -3.76 -0.20
CA THR A 221 -14.00 -3.52 -0.55
C THR A 221 -13.06 -3.79 0.64
N VAL A 222 -13.35 -3.24 1.81
CA VAL A 222 -12.51 -3.44 3.01
C VAL A 222 -12.58 -4.88 3.52
N PRO A 223 -13.76 -5.49 3.75
CA PRO A 223 -13.84 -6.90 4.15
C PRO A 223 -13.16 -7.87 3.17
N THR A 224 -13.25 -7.60 1.88
CA THR A 224 -12.60 -8.41 0.83
C THR A 224 -11.09 -8.34 0.94
N GLY A 225 -10.51 -7.14 1.05
CA GLY A 225 -9.07 -6.96 1.22
C GLY A 225 -8.53 -7.60 2.51
N LEU A 226 -9.27 -7.51 3.61
CA LEU A 226 -8.93 -8.19 4.86
C LEU A 226 -9.01 -9.73 4.73
N SER A 227 -10.01 -10.24 4.01
CA SER A 227 -10.17 -11.67 3.78
C SER A 227 -9.06 -12.24 2.89
N TYR A 228 -8.56 -11.47 1.91
CA TYR A 228 -7.40 -11.88 1.13
C TYR A 228 -6.13 -11.94 1.98
N ASN A 229 -5.94 -11.03 2.92
CA ASN A 229 -4.83 -11.11 3.86
C ASN A 229 -4.88 -12.38 4.71
N ASP A 230 -6.06 -12.72 5.25
CA ASP A 230 -6.24 -13.94 6.02
C ASP A 230 -6.04 -15.19 5.15
N LEU A 231 -6.56 -15.18 3.91
CA LEU A 231 -6.42 -16.28 2.96
C LEU A 231 -4.96 -16.56 2.61
N ALA A 232 -4.14 -15.51 2.46
CA ALA A 232 -2.71 -15.66 2.23
C ALA A 232 -2.02 -16.43 3.36
N ILE A 233 -2.37 -16.14 4.62
CA ILE A 233 -1.84 -16.88 5.78
C ILE A 233 -2.30 -18.33 5.76
N HIS A 234 -3.59 -18.56 5.51
CA HIS A 234 -4.16 -19.91 5.40
C HIS A 234 -3.44 -20.74 4.34
N LEU A 235 -3.16 -20.15 3.16
CA LEU A 235 -2.40 -20.80 2.10
C LEU A 235 -0.99 -21.21 2.55
N ILE A 236 -0.29 -20.34 3.27
CA ILE A 236 1.07 -20.62 3.73
C ILE A 236 1.09 -21.68 4.83
N GLU A 237 0.24 -21.52 5.83
CA GLU A 237 0.23 -22.37 7.03
C GLU A 237 -0.32 -23.77 6.72
N LYS A 238 -1.37 -23.87 5.89
CA LYS A 238 -2.02 -25.16 5.58
C LYS A 238 -1.39 -25.90 4.39
N TYR A 239 -0.99 -25.19 3.33
CA TYR A 239 -0.59 -25.82 2.07
C TYR A 239 0.89 -25.66 1.75
N TYR A 240 1.44 -24.45 1.78
CA TYR A 240 2.86 -24.22 1.43
C TYR A 240 3.82 -24.98 2.37
N SER A 241 3.47 -25.07 3.66
CA SER A 241 4.28 -25.71 4.69
C SER A 241 4.13 -27.23 4.73
N ASP A 242 3.12 -27.79 4.07
CA ASP A 242 2.82 -29.23 4.10
C ASP A 242 3.57 -29.98 2.98
N PRO A 243 4.38 -31.02 3.31
CA PRO A 243 5.12 -31.81 2.32
C PRO A 243 4.26 -32.44 1.21
N ARG A 244 2.98 -32.73 1.48
CA ARG A 244 2.04 -33.31 0.51
C ARG A 244 1.79 -32.37 -0.68
N TYR A 245 1.96 -31.07 -0.49
CA TYR A 245 1.78 -30.04 -1.52
C TYR A 245 3.11 -29.49 -2.05
N SER A 246 4.21 -30.24 -1.89
CA SER A 246 5.55 -29.80 -2.31
C SER A 246 5.65 -29.39 -3.79
N SER A 247 4.93 -30.06 -4.69
CA SER A 247 4.87 -29.71 -6.12
C SER A 247 4.13 -28.39 -6.41
N TYR A 248 3.38 -27.87 -5.45
CA TYR A 248 2.56 -26.66 -5.59
C TYR A 248 3.13 -25.44 -4.86
N LYS A 249 4.30 -25.56 -4.22
CA LYS A 249 4.90 -24.45 -3.45
C LYS A 249 5.11 -23.19 -4.28
N LEU A 250 5.64 -23.32 -5.50
CA LEU A 250 5.85 -22.18 -6.40
C LEU A 250 4.52 -21.53 -6.82
N PRO A 251 3.53 -22.27 -7.34
CA PRO A 251 2.19 -21.72 -7.56
C PRO A 251 1.58 -21.02 -6.34
N ILE A 252 1.64 -21.62 -5.15
CA ILE A 252 1.09 -21.03 -3.93
C ILE A 252 1.81 -19.73 -3.58
N LYS A 253 3.15 -19.71 -3.67
CA LYS A 253 3.95 -18.52 -3.44
C LYS A 253 3.59 -17.40 -4.41
N ASP A 254 3.50 -17.70 -5.70
CA ASP A 254 3.13 -16.72 -6.74
C ASP A 254 1.75 -16.08 -6.48
N LEU A 255 0.80 -16.84 -5.94
CA LEU A 255 -0.51 -16.32 -5.56
C LEU A 255 -0.43 -15.37 -4.37
N VAL A 256 0.36 -15.72 -3.36
CA VAL A 256 0.56 -14.91 -2.14
C VAL A 256 1.32 -13.62 -2.44
N GLU A 257 2.20 -13.62 -3.44
CA GLU A 257 2.98 -12.43 -3.76
C GLU A 257 2.23 -11.39 -4.58
N LYS A 258 1.10 -11.75 -5.21
CA LYS A 258 0.35 -10.90 -6.15
C LYS A 258 -1.09 -10.71 -5.68
N ASN A 259 -1.54 -9.46 -5.57
CA ASN A 259 -2.94 -9.14 -5.23
C ASN A 259 -3.94 -9.84 -6.18
N GLU A 260 -3.67 -9.81 -7.48
CA GLU A 260 -4.49 -10.49 -8.49
C GLU A 260 -4.54 -12.02 -8.29
N GLY A 261 -3.49 -12.62 -7.73
CA GLY A 261 -3.42 -14.05 -7.46
C GLY A 261 -4.54 -14.51 -6.53
N MET A 262 -4.79 -13.76 -5.45
CA MET A 262 -5.88 -14.06 -4.52
C MET A 262 -7.26 -13.94 -5.15
N GLY A 263 -7.45 -12.90 -5.99
CA GLY A 263 -8.68 -12.73 -6.77
C GLY A 263 -8.92 -13.90 -7.73
N ASN A 264 -7.88 -14.30 -8.47
CA ASN A 264 -7.95 -15.42 -9.42
C ASN A 264 -8.27 -16.75 -8.72
N LEU A 265 -7.71 -16.98 -7.53
CA LEU A 265 -8.01 -18.15 -6.72
C LEU A 265 -9.49 -18.21 -6.32
N VAL A 266 -10.03 -17.11 -5.78
CA VAL A 266 -11.43 -17.07 -5.34
C VAL A 266 -12.40 -17.15 -6.52
N ASN A 267 -12.02 -16.60 -7.67
CA ASN A 267 -12.82 -16.63 -8.90
C ASN A 267 -12.63 -17.90 -9.74
N ARG A 268 -11.95 -18.94 -9.21
CA ARG A 268 -11.67 -20.22 -9.91
C ARG A 268 -11.01 -20.02 -11.29
N SER A 269 -10.21 -18.98 -11.44
CA SER A 269 -9.52 -18.62 -12.69
C SER A 269 -8.11 -19.23 -12.77
N LEU A 270 -7.86 -20.32 -12.04
CA LEU A 270 -6.57 -21.00 -11.93
C LEU A 270 -6.72 -22.48 -12.31
N ASN A 271 -5.76 -22.99 -13.07
CA ASN A 271 -5.75 -24.38 -13.56
C ASN A 271 -4.59 -25.21 -12.99
N ASN A 272 -3.76 -24.62 -12.13
CA ASN A 272 -2.48 -25.17 -11.67
C ASN A 272 -2.47 -25.61 -10.20
N LEU A 273 -3.64 -25.67 -9.55
CA LEU A 273 -3.79 -26.13 -8.16
C LEU A 273 -4.84 -27.24 -8.06
N PRO A 274 -4.71 -28.16 -7.07
CA PRO A 274 -5.72 -29.17 -6.79
C PRO A 274 -7.10 -28.57 -6.48
N SER A 275 -8.17 -29.21 -6.97
CA SER A 275 -9.54 -28.70 -6.79
C SER A 275 -9.98 -28.65 -5.33
N ASP A 276 -9.57 -29.61 -4.51
CA ASP A 276 -9.83 -29.66 -3.07
C ASP A 276 -9.21 -28.47 -2.33
N LEU A 277 -7.98 -28.11 -2.69
CA LEU A 277 -7.31 -26.91 -2.16
C LEU A 277 -8.08 -25.64 -2.55
N ILE A 278 -8.44 -25.51 -3.83
CA ILE A 278 -9.19 -24.33 -4.32
C ILE A 278 -10.52 -24.19 -3.58
N GLU A 279 -11.26 -25.30 -3.41
CA GLU A 279 -12.55 -25.30 -2.73
C GLU A 279 -12.45 -24.92 -1.25
N ASP A 280 -11.44 -25.45 -0.55
CA ASP A 280 -11.16 -25.08 0.83
C ASP A 280 -10.77 -23.60 0.97
N CYS A 281 -9.94 -23.09 0.06
CA CYS A 281 -9.56 -21.67 0.04
C CYS A 281 -10.76 -20.74 -0.21
N ILE A 282 -11.65 -21.10 -1.14
CA ILE A 282 -12.87 -20.33 -1.41
C ILE A 282 -13.79 -20.35 -0.18
N LYS A 283 -13.96 -21.52 0.45
CA LYS A 283 -14.75 -21.65 1.68
C LYS A 283 -14.18 -20.77 2.79
N PHE A 284 -12.88 -20.88 3.05
CA PHE A 284 -12.18 -20.07 4.06
C PHE A 284 -12.34 -18.56 3.78
N PHE A 285 -12.13 -18.14 2.53
CA PHE A 285 -12.32 -16.74 2.13
C PHE A 285 -13.73 -16.23 2.44
N ASN A 286 -14.77 -17.00 2.09
CA ASN A 286 -16.15 -16.61 2.35
C ASN A 286 -16.46 -16.53 3.85
N GLU A 287 -15.93 -17.46 4.66
CA GLU A 287 -16.07 -17.41 6.12
C GLU A 287 -15.41 -16.15 6.70
N ARG A 288 -14.22 -15.78 6.23
CA ARG A 288 -13.53 -14.55 6.65
C ARG A 288 -14.22 -13.29 6.15
N LEU A 289 -14.79 -13.31 4.95
CA LEU A 289 -15.56 -12.20 4.40
C LEU A 289 -16.78 -11.90 5.27
N GLU A 290 -17.54 -12.93 5.65
CA GLU A 290 -18.68 -12.79 6.55
C GLU A 290 -18.28 -12.38 7.98
N TYR A 291 -17.11 -12.81 8.45
CA TYR A 291 -16.56 -12.32 9.71
C TYR A 291 -16.29 -10.81 9.65
N TRP A 292 -15.57 -10.35 8.63
CA TRP A 292 -15.15 -8.95 8.52
C TRP A 292 -16.30 -7.98 8.24
N LYS A 293 -17.36 -8.42 7.54
CA LYS A 293 -18.60 -7.66 7.37
C LYS A 293 -19.29 -7.31 8.70
N LYS A 294 -19.11 -8.14 9.73
CA LYS A 294 -19.77 -8.00 11.03
C LYS A 294 -18.96 -7.17 12.03
N GLN A 295 -17.69 -6.90 11.74
CA GLN A 295 -16.79 -6.18 12.66
C GLN A 295 -17.08 -4.69 12.67
#